data_AF-A0A834SED1-F1
#
_entry.id   AF-A0A834SED1-F1
#
_cell.length_a   1.000
_cell.length_b   1.000
_cell.length_c   1.000
_cell.angle_alpha   90.00
_cell.angle_beta   90.00
_cell.angle_gamma   90.00
#
_symmetry.space_group_name_H-M   'P 1'
#
loop_
_entity.id
_entity.type
_entity.pdbx_description
1 polymer ?
#
loop_
_entity_poly.entity_id
_entity_poly.type
_entity_poly.pdbx_seq_one_letter_code
_entity_poly.pdbx_strand_id
1 'polypeptide(L)'
;MDPCPFVRLTVANLALKIPVASKPARSVVHPSSSPCFCKIKLKNFPLQSALVPFIPPDNNFPDSHLHQIAATFHLAKSDLDRLPGKSIFAAKLCLKISIYTGRRGTTCGVNLGRLLGKVSVPLQLAGTETKATVFHNGWITVGKEAKGSFAQFHLNVRAEPDPRFVFQFDGEPECSPQVFQIQGNIRQPVFSCKFSFRNTGDRNQRSRLVLTTNVFHWGFHCFLTAIFTTRPG
;
A
#
# COMPACT_ATOMS: atom_id res chain seq x y z
N MET A 1 0.21 22.76 -17.05
CA MET A 1 -0.33 21.43 -16.73
C MET A 1 -0.80 21.49 -15.31
N ASP A 2 -2.06 21.16 -15.07
CA ASP A 2 -2.57 21.15 -13.70
C ASP A 2 -2.16 19.84 -13.02
N PRO A 3 -1.69 19.89 -11.76
CA PRO A 3 -1.42 18.68 -11.01
C PRO A 3 -2.72 17.87 -10.90
N CYS A 4 -2.65 16.59 -11.25
CA CYS A 4 -3.75 15.68 -11.05
C CYS A 4 -3.83 15.35 -9.55
N PRO A 5 -5.01 15.48 -8.91
CA PRO A 5 -5.18 15.14 -7.52
C PRO A 5 -5.11 13.61 -7.37
N PHE A 6 -4.04 13.14 -6.73
CA PHE A 6 -3.97 11.78 -6.19
C PHE A 6 -3.95 11.84 -4.67
N VAL A 7 -4.41 10.76 -4.06
CA VAL A 7 -4.33 10.54 -2.61
C VAL A 7 -3.51 9.29 -2.36
N ARG A 8 -2.51 9.41 -1.49
CA ARG A 8 -1.71 8.27 -1.03
C ARG A 8 -2.24 7.79 0.31
N LEU A 9 -2.86 6.61 0.33
CA LEU A 9 -3.25 5.91 1.54
C LEU A 9 -2.11 5.00 2.00
N THR A 10 -1.60 5.24 3.19
CA THR A 10 -0.48 4.53 3.79
C THR A 10 -0.92 3.78 5.04
N VAL A 11 -0.48 2.52 5.15
CA VAL A 11 -0.58 1.69 6.36
C VAL A 11 0.83 1.51 6.90
N ALA A 12 1.07 1.90 8.15
CA ALA A 12 2.38 1.89 8.76
C ALA A 12 2.34 1.48 10.23
N ASN A 13 3.51 1.38 10.85
CA ASN A 13 3.70 1.20 12.29
C ASN A 13 2.96 -0.04 12.82
N LEU A 14 3.06 -1.15 12.10
CA LEU A 14 2.41 -2.39 12.52
C LEU A 14 3.13 -2.98 13.73
N ALA A 15 2.39 -3.49 14.71
CA ALA A 15 2.94 -4.34 15.75
C ALA A 15 1.89 -5.26 16.35
N LEU A 16 2.33 -6.35 16.98
CA LEU A 16 1.45 -7.32 17.63
C LEU A 16 1.95 -7.64 19.04
N LYS A 17 1.06 -7.49 20.03
CA LYS A 17 1.22 -8.01 21.40
C LYS A 17 0.30 -9.21 21.55
N ILE A 18 0.84 -10.36 21.94
CA ILE A 18 0.04 -11.54 22.26
C ILE A 18 0.30 -11.87 23.73
N PRO A 19 -0.74 -12.00 24.57
CA PRO A 19 -0.57 -12.42 25.95
C PRO A 19 0.01 -13.84 25.99
N VAL A 20 1.09 -14.02 26.73
CA VAL A 20 1.72 -15.33 26.92
C VAL A 20 0.92 -16.10 27.97
N ALA A 21 0.47 -17.31 27.64
CA ALA A 21 -0.21 -18.17 28.62
C ALA A 21 0.79 -18.60 29.71
N SER A 22 0.35 -18.61 30.97
CA SER A 22 1.14 -18.92 32.18
C SER A 22 1.66 -20.37 32.30
N LYS A 23 1.59 -21.18 31.23
CA LYS A 23 2.11 -22.55 31.22
C LYS A 23 2.97 -22.78 29.98
N PRO A 24 4.24 -23.19 30.12
CA PRO A 24 5.07 -23.56 28.98
C PRO A 24 4.41 -24.73 28.27
N ALA A 25 3.97 -24.54 27.03
CA ALA A 25 3.84 -25.68 26.13
C ALA A 25 5.24 -26.29 25.97
N ARG A 26 5.36 -27.62 25.94
CA ARG A 26 6.62 -28.37 25.74
C ARG A 26 7.22 -28.18 24.33
N SER A 27 7.17 -26.96 23.81
CA SER A 27 7.71 -26.50 22.54
C SER A 27 9.01 -25.76 22.85
N VAL A 28 10.12 -26.26 22.30
CA VAL A 28 11.47 -25.67 22.37
C VAL A 28 11.53 -24.26 21.75
N VAL A 29 10.47 -23.85 21.04
CA VAL A 29 10.36 -22.56 20.36
C VAL A 29 9.46 -21.64 21.19
N HIS A 30 10.01 -20.52 21.68
CA HIS A 30 9.27 -19.52 22.44
C HIS A 30 8.12 -18.95 21.57
N PRO A 31 6.88 -18.79 22.08
CA PRO A 31 5.74 -18.33 21.28
C PRO A 31 5.98 -16.98 20.58
N SER A 32 6.87 -16.14 21.12
CA SER A 32 7.28 -14.85 20.54
C SER A 32 8.19 -14.95 19.32
N SER A 33 8.70 -16.14 18.98
CA SER A 33 9.67 -16.35 17.89
C SER A 33 9.03 -16.83 16.58
N SER A 34 7.72 -17.09 16.58
CA SER A 34 7.00 -17.43 15.35
C SER A 34 6.74 -16.19 14.51
N PRO A 35 7.06 -16.19 13.19
CA PRO A 35 6.83 -15.04 12.34
C PRO A 35 5.34 -14.69 12.32
N CYS A 36 5.02 -13.40 12.30
CA CYS A 36 3.66 -12.90 12.15
C CYS A 36 3.59 -12.06 10.88
N PHE A 37 2.47 -12.14 10.16
CA PHE A 37 2.26 -11.35 8.95
C PHE A 37 0.81 -10.93 8.83
N CYS A 38 0.55 -9.90 8.05
CA CYS A 38 -0.79 -9.46 7.74
C CYS A 38 -1.02 -9.38 6.23
N LYS A 39 -2.29 -9.46 5.84
CA LYS A 39 -2.80 -9.25 4.49
C LYS A 39 -3.68 -8.00 4.51
N ILE A 40 -3.31 -6.99 3.74
CA ILE A 40 -3.92 -5.66 3.71
C ILE A 40 -4.66 -5.49 2.38
N LYS A 41 -5.97 -5.27 2.43
CA LYS A 41 -6.84 -5.20 1.27
C LYS A 41 -7.66 -3.92 1.27
N LEU A 42 -7.55 -3.17 0.17
CA LEU A 42 -8.48 -2.10 -0.20
C LEU A 42 -9.32 -2.58 -1.41
N LYS A 43 -10.61 -2.18 -1.46
CA LYS A 43 -11.53 -2.57 -2.56
C LYS A 43 -10.95 -2.09 -3.90
N ASN A 44 -10.98 -2.94 -4.93
CA ASN A 44 -10.45 -2.67 -6.28
C ASN A 44 -8.92 -2.50 -6.40
N PHE A 45 -8.17 -2.59 -5.29
CA PHE A 45 -6.71 -2.54 -5.32
C PHE A 45 -6.08 -3.93 -5.11
N PRO A 46 -4.83 -4.15 -5.54
CA PRO A 46 -4.10 -5.38 -5.24
C PRO A 46 -4.00 -5.67 -3.74
N LEU A 47 -3.97 -6.95 -3.38
CA LEU A 47 -3.72 -7.36 -2.01
C LEU A 47 -2.23 -7.15 -1.67
N GLN A 48 -1.93 -6.47 -0.58
CA GLN A 48 -0.58 -6.31 -0.07
C GLN A 48 -0.36 -7.17 1.18
N SER A 49 0.89 -7.52 1.47
CA SER A 49 1.22 -8.34 2.64
C SER A 49 2.50 -7.83 3.27
N ALA A 50 2.51 -7.75 4.60
CA ALA A 50 3.63 -7.23 5.37
C ALA A 50 3.92 -8.13 6.57
N LEU A 51 5.18 -8.18 6.98
CA LEU A 51 5.56 -8.76 8.26
C LEU A 51 5.08 -7.86 9.40
N VAL A 52 4.73 -8.48 10.52
CA VAL A 52 4.28 -7.77 11.72
C VAL A 52 5.26 -8.09 12.84
N PRO A 53 5.99 -7.08 13.36
CA PRO A 53 6.88 -7.31 14.49
C PRO A 53 6.07 -7.65 15.74
N PHE A 54 6.58 -8.61 16.51
CA PHE A 54 6.03 -8.97 17.81
C PHE A 54 6.67 -8.10 18.88
N ILE A 55 5.84 -7.50 19.75
CA ILE A 55 6.29 -6.71 20.89
C ILE A 55 5.92 -7.48 22.17
N PRO A 56 6.88 -7.79 23.05
CA PRO A 56 6.59 -8.36 24.37
C PRO A 56 5.65 -7.45 25.18
N PRO A 57 4.78 -8.01 26.04
CA PRO A 57 3.78 -7.23 26.77
C PRO A 57 4.39 -6.08 27.60
N ASP A 58 5.56 -6.29 28.21
CA ASP A 58 6.24 -5.34 29.09
C ASP A 58 7.06 -4.27 28.37
N ASN A 59 7.16 -4.37 27.03
CA ASN A 59 7.93 -3.41 26.24
C ASN A 59 7.04 -2.29 25.71
N ASN A 60 7.53 -1.05 25.85
CA ASN A 60 6.98 0.09 25.14
C ASN A 60 7.20 -0.07 23.63
N PHE A 61 6.31 0.54 22.83
CA PHE A 61 6.45 0.54 21.39
C PHE A 61 7.78 1.22 21.03
N PRO A 62 8.76 0.52 20.44
CA PRO A 62 10.07 1.11 20.19
C PRO A 62 9.95 2.24 19.14
N ASP A 63 10.52 3.40 19.45
CA ASP A 63 10.51 4.56 18.56
C ASP A 63 11.19 4.27 17.21
N SER A 64 12.11 3.30 17.18
CA SER A 64 12.79 2.83 15.95
C SER A 64 11.88 2.13 14.94
N HIS A 65 10.68 1.71 15.34
CA HIS A 65 9.68 1.11 14.45
C HIS A 65 8.63 2.13 13.97
N LEU A 66 8.73 3.38 14.41
CA LEU A 66 7.93 4.47 13.88
C LEU A 66 8.35 4.72 12.42
N HIS A 67 7.35 4.84 11.56
CA HIS A 67 7.43 5.08 10.11
C HIS A 67 7.73 3.87 9.21
N GLN A 68 7.71 2.63 9.72
CA GLN A 68 7.79 1.47 8.84
C GLN A 68 6.49 1.31 8.03
N ILE A 69 6.58 1.51 6.71
CA ILE A 69 5.45 1.37 5.77
C ILE A 69 5.19 -0.11 5.49
N ALA A 70 3.96 -0.55 5.72
CA ALA A 70 3.50 -1.90 5.46
C ALA A 70 2.70 -2.03 4.15
N ALA A 71 1.97 -0.99 3.78
CA ALA A 71 1.27 -0.93 2.49
C ALA A 71 1.03 0.52 2.05
N THR A 72 0.99 0.72 0.74
CA THR A 72 0.68 2.00 0.13
C THR A 72 -0.29 1.80 -1.03
N PHE A 73 -1.39 2.56 -1.04
CA PHE A 73 -2.35 2.61 -2.14
C PHE A 73 -2.38 4.01 -2.72
N HIS A 74 -2.34 4.12 -4.04
CA HIS A 74 -2.42 5.38 -4.75
C HIS A 74 -3.78 5.46 -5.41
N LEU A 75 -4.61 6.39 -4.93
CA LEU A 75 -5.96 6.59 -5.41
C LEU A 75 -5.94 7.74 -6.40
N ALA A 76 -6.33 7.45 -7.65
CA ALA A 76 -6.55 8.48 -8.65
C ALA A 76 -7.90 9.17 -8.40
N LYS A 77 -8.10 10.34 -9.02
CA LYS A 77 -9.39 11.04 -9.01
C LYS A 77 -10.56 10.11 -9.36
N SER A 78 -10.42 9.27 -10.38
CA SER A 78 -11.46 8.32 -10.79
C SER A 78 -11.76 7.26 -9.72
N ASP A 79 -10.79 6.86 -8.90
CA ASP A 79 -11.01 5.95 -7.78
C ASP A 79 -11.81 6.62 -6.66
N LEU A 80 -11.53 7.90 -6.40
CA LEU A 80 -12.25 8.74 -5.43
C LEU A 80 -13.69 9.01 -5.89
N ASP A 81 -13.90 9.27 -7.18
CA ASP A 81 -15.22 9.52 -7.78
C ASP A 81 -16.10 8.25 -7.80
N ARG A 82 -15.46 7.08 -7.96
CA ARG A 82 -16.13 5.76 -7.89
C ARG A 82 -16.47 5.32 -6.48
N LEU A 83 -16.05 6.08 -5.46
CA LEU A 83 -16.40 5.75 -4.09
C LEU A 83 -17.92 5.83 -3.92
N PRO A 84 -18.49 4.94 -3.09
CA PRO A 84 -19.91 4.95 -2.75
C PRO A 84 -20.25 6.23 -1.96
N GLY A 85 -20.45 7.34 -2.68
CA GLY A 85 -20.42 8.68 -2.11
C GLY A 85 -21.74 9.46 -2.15
N LYS A 86 -22.86 8.87 -2.58
CA LYS A 86 -24.14 9.61 -2.66
C LYS A 86 -25.40 8.86 -2.25
N SER A 87 -25.30 7.59 -1.83
CA SER A 87 -26.47 6.81 -1.43
C SER A 87 -26.38 6.37 0.02
N ILE A 88 -27.49 6.51 0.74
CA ILE A 88 -27.68 6.09 2.14
C ILE A 88 -27.48 4.57 2.29
N PHE A 89 -27.61 3.82 1.18
CA PHE A 89 -27.40 2.36 1.12
C PHE A 89 -26.00 1.95 0.63
N ALA A 90 -25.11 2.91 0.37
CA ALA A 90 -23.82 2.62 -0.21
C ALA A 90 -22.83 2.14 0.87
N ALA A 91 -22.28 0.93 0.69
CA ALA A 91 -21.35 0.34 1.64
C ALA A 91 -20.10 1.23 1.81
N LYS A 92 -19.83 1.69 3.04
CA LYS A 92 -18.66 2.53 3.37
C LYS A 92 -17.37 1.85 2.89
N LEU A 93 -16.44 2.64 2.32
CA LEU A 93 -15.11 2.14 1.96
C LEU A 93 -14.36 1.76 3.24
N CYS A 94 -13.86 0.53 3.30
CA CYS A 94 -13.08 0.04 4.44
C CYS A 94 -11.78 -0.58 3.97
N LEU A 95 -10.69 -0.27 4.68
CA LEU A 95 -9.45 -1.02 4.62
C LEU A 95 -9.60 -2.28 5.47
N LYS A 96 -9.38 -3.46 4.89
CA LYS A 96 -9.47 -4.75 5.59
C LYS A 96 -8.09 -5.33 5.82
N ILE A 97 -7.79 -5.69 7.05
CA ILE A 97 -6.50 -6.26 7.46
C ILE A 97 -6.78 -7.61 8.12
N SER A 98 -6.17 -8.68 7.60
CA SER A 98 -6.22 -10.01 8.21
C SER A 98 -4.85 -10.36 8.80
N ILE A 99 -4.80 -10.72 10.07
CA ILE A 99 -3.57 -10.90 10.85
C ILE A 99 -3.35 -12.40 11.06
N TYR A 100 -2.14 -12.87 10.80
CA TYR A 100 -1.78 -14.28 10.86
C TYR A 100 -0.54 -14.50 11.74
N THR A 101 -0.55 -15.60 12.48
CA THR A 101 0.61 -16.15 13.18
C THR A 101 1.16 -17.34 12.40
N GLY A 102 2.48 -17.50 12.33
CA GLY A 102 3.14 -18.57 11.58
C GLY A 102 3.72 -18.10 10.25
N ARG A 103 4.30 -19.02 9.48
CA ARG A 103 5.01 -18.69 8.24
C ARG A 103 4.04 -18.30 7.12
N ARG A 104 4.46 -17.36 6.28
CA ARG A 104 3.77 -17.04 5.03
C ARG A 104 4.03 -18.16 4.01
N GLY A 105 2.98 -18.69 3.39
CA GLY A 105 3.08 -19.67 2.32
C GLY A 105 2.11 -20.84 2.48
N THR A 106 2.21 -21.78 1.55
CA THR A 106 1.45 -23.02 1.56
C THR A 106 2.39 -24.20 1.34
N THR A 107 2.21 -25.29 2.07
CA THR A 107 2.90 -26.57 1.82
C THR A 107 1.83 -27.61 1.55
N CYS A 108 1.94 -28.34 0.44
CA CYS A 108 0.97 -29.35 0.02
C CYS A 108 -0.49 -28.85 0.00
N GLY A 109 -0.71 -27.58 -0.39
CA GLY A 109 -2.04 -26.97 -0.42
C GLY A 109 -2.57 -26.43 0.92
N VAL A 110 -1.85 -26.64 2.03
CA VAL A 110 -2.24 -26.16 3.37
C VAL A 110 -1.57 -24.83 3.69
N ASN A 111 -2.34 -23.84 4.16
CA ASN A 111 -1.80 -22.55 4.61
C ASN A 111 -0.93 -22.74 5.87
N LEU A 112 0.30 -22.24 5.84
CA LEU A 112 1.24 -22.33 6.96
C LEU A 112 0.95 -21.31 8.07
N GLY A 113 0.11 -20.31 7.80
CA GLY A 113 -0.28 -19.28 8.75
C GLY A 113 -1.69 -19.49 9.30
N ARG A 114 -1.84 -19.38 10.63
CA ARG A 114 -3.13 -19.41 11.32
C ARG A 114 -3.68 -17.99 11.45
N LEU A 115 -4.95 -17.79 11.07
CA LEU A 115 -5.62 -16.50 11.23
C LEU A 115 -5.81 -16.19 12.73
N LEU A 116 -5.25 -15.07 13.18
CA LEU A 116 -5.43 -14.54 14.52
C LEU A 116 -6.67 -13.68 14.61
N GLY A 117 -6.88 -12.77 13.65
CA GLY A 117 -8.00 -11.83 13.67
C GLY A 117 -8.11 -11.00 12.40
N LYS A 118 -9.19 -10.22 12.32
CA LYS A 118 -9.43 -9.27 11.23
C LYS A 118 -9.74 -7.90 11.82
N VAL A 119 -9.18 -6.86 11.20
CA VAL A 119 -9.42 -5.46 11.51
C VAL A 119 -10.03 -4.80 10.27
N SER A 120 -11.03 -3.94 10.47
CA SER A 120 -11.61 -3.11 9.41
C SER A 120 -11.53 -1.65 9.83
N VAL A 121 -10.86 -0.81 9.03
CA VAL A 121 -10.74 0.64 9.27
C VAL A 121 -11.63 1.36 8.25
N PRO A 122 -12.70 2.05 8.69
CA PRO A 122 -13.50 2.88 7.81
C PRO A 122 -12.67 4.04 7.23
N LEU A 123 -12.84 4.32 5.94
CA LEU A 123 -12.12 5.39 5.24
C LEU A 123 -13.09 6.45 4.73
N GLN A 124 -13.02 7.66 5.29
CA GLN A 124 -13.71 8.83 4.78
C GLN A 124 -12.72 9.68 3.98
N LEU A 125 -12.69 9.46 2.66
CA LEU A 125 -11.67 10.06 1.80
C LEU A 125 -12.01 11.49 1.32
N ALA A 126 -13.16 12.03 1.68
CA ALA A 126 -13.55 13.39 1.31
C ALA A 126 -12.56 14.43 1.85
N GLY A 127 -12.04 15.30 0.97
CA GLY A 127 -11.10 16.36 1.33
C GLY A 127 -9.65 15.90 1.47
N THR A 128 -9.37 14.60 1.37
CA THR A 128 -7.99 14.06 1.52
C THR A 128 -7.07 14.46 0.37
N GLU A 129 -7.62 14.92 -0.75
CA GLU A 129 -6.90 15.55 -1.85
C GLU A 129 -6.28 16.91 -1.49
N THR A 130 -6.75 17.56 -0.41
CA THR A 130 -6.23 18.87 0.04
C THR A 130 -5.49 18.80 1.37
N LYS A 131 -5.80 17.81 2.22
CA LYS A 131 -5.26 17.72 3.57
C LYS A 131 -4.99 16.29 4.00
N ALA A 132 -3.85 16.08 4.66
CA ALA A 132 -3.55 14.82 5.30
C ALA A 132 -4.58 14.47 6.39
N THR A 133 -5.04 13.22 6.40
CA THR A 133 -6.05 12.71 7.33
C THR A 133 -5.58 11.38 7.92
N VAL A 134 -5.67 11.24 9.24
CA VAL A 134 -5.39 10.00 9.96
C VAL A 134 -6.72 9.32 10.28
N PHE A 135 -6.91 8.08 9.82
CA PHE A 135 -8.10 7.28 10.08
C PHE A 135 -7.98 6.45 11.35
N HIS A 136 -6.76 6.01 11.67
CA HIS A 136 -6.48 5.26 12.88
C HIS A 136 -5.01 5.41 13.26
N ASN A 137 -4.72 5.55 14.54
CA ASN A 137 -3.38 5.52 15.09
C ASN A 137 -3.42 4.95 16.51
N GLY A 138 -2.99 3.70 16.68
CA GLY A 138 -2.96 3.09 18.01
C GLY A 138 -3.27 1.60 18.00
N TRP A 139 -3.49 1.06 19.20
CA TRP A 139 -3.75 -0.34 19.45
C TRP A 139 -5.23 -0.70 19.22
N ILE A 140 -5.46 -1.87 18.64
CA ILE A 140 -6.77 -2.51 18.47
C ILE A 140 -6.71 -3.92 19.05
N THR A 141 -7.70 -4.29 19.85
CA THR A 141 -7.85 -5.65 20.36
C THR A 141 -8.22 -6.62 19.22
N VAL A 142 -7.49 -7.73 19.08
CA VAL A 142 -7.68 -8.74 18.02
C VAL A 142 -7.67 -10.16 18.58
N GLY A 143 -8.47 -11.04 17.96
CA GLY A 143 -8.57 -12.45 18.33
C GLY A 143 -9.79 -12.80 19.17
N LYS A 144 -10.07 -14.10 19.31
CA LYS A 144 -11.09 -14.62 20.24
C LYS A 144 -10.52 -14.65 21.65
N GLU A 145 -11.39 -14.39 22.63
CA GLU A 145 -11.08 -14.58 24.04
C GLU A 145 -10.57 -16.01 24.27
N ALA A 146 -9.30 -16.13 24.62
CA ALA A 146 -8.74 -17.35 25.17
C ALA A 146 -8.39 -17.03 26.63
N LYS A 147 -9.21 -17.50 27.56
CA LYS A 147 -8.99 -17.38 29.01
C LYS A 147 -8.81 -15.93 29.49
N GLY A 148 -9.66 -15.00 29.03
CA GLY A 148 -9.66 -13.60 29.48
C GLY A 148 -8.49 -12.73 28.99
N SER A 149 -7.67 -13.23 28.06
CA SER A 149 -6.54 -12.47 27.50
C SER A 149 -6.73 -12.21 26.00
N PHE A 150 -6.49 -10.98 25.57
CA PHE A 150 -6.65 -10.56 24.18
C PHE A 150 -5.31 -10.16 23.57
N ALA A 151 -5.09 -10.49 22.29
CA ALA A 151 -3.98 -9.91 21.55
C ALA A 151 -4.31 -8.46 21.17
N GLN A 152 -3.28 -7.62 21.06
CA GLN A 152 -3.41 -6.23 20.63
C GLN A 152 -2.57 -6.01 19.37
N PHE A 153 -3.14 -5.31 18.39
CA PHE A 153 -2.51 -4.98 17.12
C PHE A 153 -2.41 -3.47 16.97
N HIS A 154 -1.21 -2.96 16.84
CA HIS A 154 -0.97 -1.55 16.55
C HIS A 154 -0.92 -1.33 15.04
N LEU A 155 -1.46 -0.20 14.59
CA LEU A 155 -1.34 0.28 13.22
C LEU A 155 -1.53 1.80 13.16
N ASN A 156 -0.98 2.39 12.11
CA ASN A 156 -1.28 3.75 11.66
C ASN A 156 -1.86 3.68 10.24
N VAL A 157 -2.99 4.33 10.01
CA VAL A 157 -3.64 4.42 8.70
C VAL A 157 -3.88 5.89 8.39
N ARG A 158 -3.23 6.40 7.34
CA ARG A 158 -3.32 7.82 6.96
C ARG A 158 -3.46 7.98 5.45
N ALA A 159 -4.19 9.00 5.02
CA ALA A 159 -4.22 9.48 3.65
C ALA A 159 -3.53 10.85 3.55
N GLU A 160 -2.77 11.08 2.50
CA GLU A 160 -2.07 12.34 2.24
C GLU A 160 -2.29 12.76 0.78
N PRO A 161 -2.43 14.08 0.49
CA PRO A 161 -2.33 14.58 -0.87
C PRO A 161 -1.02 14.15 -1.53
N ASP A 162 -1.10 13.65 -2.75
CA ASP A 162 0.04 13.17 -3.55
C ASP A 162 -0.08 13.77 -4.97
N PRO A 163 -0.02 15.10 -5.16
CA PRO A 163 -0.23 15.72 -6.47
C PRO A 163 0.79 15.20 -7.48
N ARG A 164 0.32 14.76 -8.65
CA ARG A 164 1.17 14.23 -9.72
C ARG A 164 0.95 14.98 -11.02
N PHE A 165 2.02 15.23 -11.75
CA PHE A 165 1.92 15.74 -13.12
C PHE A 165 1.76 14.55 -14.07
N VAL A 166 0.70 14.58 -14.87
CA VAL A 166 0.42 13.56 -15.88
C VAL A 166 0.69 14.16 -17.23
N PHE A 167 1.58 13.52 -17.99
CA PHE A 167 1.94 13.93 -19.34
C PHE A 167 1.21 13.00 -20.31
N GLN A 168 0.23 13.56 -21.01
CA GLN A 168 -0.53 12.87 -22.05
C GLN A 168 -0.10 13.42 -23.41
N PHE A 169 0.26 12.52 -24.32
CA PHE A 169 0.62 12.85 -25.69
C PHE A 169 -0.54 12.48 -26.63
N ASP A 170 -0.79 13.31 -27.65
CA ASP A 170 -1.88 13.14 -28.63
C ASP A 170 -1.44 12.27 -29.83
N GLY A 171 -0.69 11.21 -29.54
CA GLY A 171 -0.04 10.36 -30.54
C GLY A 171 1.19 9.65 -29.95
N GLU A 172 1.86 8.86 -30.79
CA GLU A 172 3.15 8.27 -30.44
C GLU A 172 4.19 9.41 -30.26
N PRO A 173 4.89 9.48 -29.12
CA PRO A 173 5.85 10.55 -28.89
C PRO A 173 7.04 10.42 -29.85
N GLU A 174 7.36 11.50 -30.56
CA GLU A 174 8.60 11.59 -31.34
C GLU A 174 9.83 11.54 -30.41
N CYS A 175 10.84 10.79 -30.83
CA CYS A 175 12.11 10.47 -30.15
C CYS A 175 12.37 11.17 -28.80
N SER A 176 12.11 10.45 -27.72
CA SER A 176 12.62 10.72 -26.37
C SER A 176 12.57 12.18 -25.89
N PRO A 177 11.39 12.70 -25.53
CA PRO A 177 11.24 14.08 -25.07
C PRO A 177 12.07 14.32 -23.80
N GLN A 178 12.76 15.46 -23.80
CA GLN A 178 13.42 16.00 -22.61
C GLN A 178 12.47 16.95 -21.90
N VAL A 179 12.27 16.72 -20.61
CA VAL A 179 11.42 17.56 -19.77
C VAL A 179 12.29 18.61 -19.07
N PHE A 180 11.97 19.88 -19.29
CA PHE A 180 12.63 21.02 -18.66
C PHE A 180 11.74 21.59 -17.56
N GLN A 181 12.35 21.92 -16.43
CA GLN A 181 11.77 22.81 -15.43
C GLN A 181 12.09 24.24 -15.84
N ILE A 182 11.04 25.06 -15.94
CA ILE A 182 11.14 26.47 -16.30
C ILE A 182 10.85 27.30 -15.05
N GLN A 183 11.81 28.12 -14.63
CA GLN A 183 11.64 29.09 -13.54
C GLN A 183 12.11 30.47 -14.03
N GLY A 184 11.16 31.31 -14.45
CA GLY A 184 11.48 32.55 -15.17
C GLY A 184 12.23 32.25 -16.46
N ASN A 185 13.44 32.80 -16.60
CA ASN A 185 14.31 32.59 -17.76
C ASN A 185 15.21 31.34 -17.65
N ILE A 186 15.20 30.64 -16.51
CA ILE A 186 16.04 29.47 -16.28
C ILE A 186 15.31 28.23 -16.82
N ARG A 187 15.98 27.47 -17.68
CA ARG A 187 15.53 26.18 -18.23
C ARG A 187 16.46 25.08 -17.76
N GLN A 188 16.04 24.28 -16.78
CA GLN A 188 16.82 23.17 -16.24
C GLN A 188 16.31 21.83 -16.78
N PRO A 189 17.13 21.00 -17.43
CA PRO A 189 16.73 19.66 -17.82
C PRO A 189 16.54 18.81 -16.55
N VAL A 190 15.34 18.26 -16.38
CA VAL A 190 15.00 17.47 -15.19
C VAL A 190 15.18 15.98 -15.48
N PHE A 191 14.81 15.53 -16.69
CA PHE A 191 14.99 14.15 -17.16
C PHE A 191 14.70 14.00 -18.65
N SER A 192 15.15 12.89 -19.23
CA SER A 192 14.78 12.43 -20.58
C SER A 192 13.94 11.16 -20.48
N CYS A 193 12.85 11.09 -21.26
CA CYS A 193 12.08 9.86 -21.40
C CYS A 193 12.69 9.04 -22.54
N LYS A 194 13.25 7.84 -22.28
CA LYS A 194 13.66 6.95 -23.37
C LYS A 194 12.50 6.00 -23.72
N PHE A 195 11.72 6.36 -24.74
CA PHE A 195 10.72 5.46 -25.31
C PHE A 195 11.44 4.43 -26.18
N SER A 196 11.15 3.13 -25.98
CA SER A 196 11.73 2.05 -26.79
C SER A 196 10.61 1.28 -27.48
N PHE A 197 10.69 1.20 -28.81
CA PHE A 197 9.77 0.43 -29.65
C PHE A 197 10.18 -1.05 -29.63
N ARG A 198 9.34 -1.93 -29.10
CA ARG A 198 9.44 -3.37 -29.42
C ARG A 198 8.65 -3.59 -30.70
N ASN A 199 9.35 -3.61 -31.84
CA ASN A 199 8.75 -3.91 -33.12
C ASN A 199 8.14 -5.33 -33.06
N THR A 200 6.84 -5.46 -33.34
CA THR A 200 6.04 -6.70 -33.27
C THR A 200 6.37 -7.69 -34.41
N GLY A 201 7.60 -7.67 -34.93
CA GLY A 201 8.03 -8.45 -36.09
C GLY A 201 8.97 -9.61 -35.77
N ASP A 202 9.59 -9.66 -34.58
CA ASP A 202 10.60 -10.69 -34.30
C ASP A 202 10.03 -11.85 -33.48
N ARG A 203 9.58 -12.88 -34.20
CA ARG A 203 9.31 -14.22 -33.67
C ARG A 203 10.63 -14.84 -33.22
N ASN A 204 11.07 -14.57 -32.00
CA ASN A 204 11.57 -15.58 -31.08
C ASN A 204 12.11 -14.92 -29.80
N GLN A 205 11.71 -15.52 -28.69
CA GLN A 205 12.29 -15.52 -27.34
C GLN A 205 11.23 -15.14 -26.30
N ARG A 206 10.86 -16.20 -25.57
CA ARG A 206 9.94 -16.24 -24.43
C ARG A 206 10.01 -14.99 -23.57
N SER A 207 8.89 -14.28 -23.42
CA SER A 207 8.49 -13.65 -22.16
C SER A 207 7.00 -13.34 -22.17
N ARG A 208 6.33 -13.76 -21.10
CA ARG A 208 4.88 -13.73 -20.88
C ARG A 208 4.31 -12.32 -21.06
N LEU A 209 3.34 -12.19 -21.96
CA LEU A 209 2.48 -11.03 -22.09
C LEU A 209 1.60 -10.93 -20.83
N VAL A 210 1.87 -9.94 -19.99
CA VAL A 210 0.89 -9.41 -19.05
C VAL A 210 0.41 -8.10 -19.65
N LEU A 211 -0.90 -8.01 -19.92
CA LEU A 211 -1.58 -6.74 -20.15
C LEU A 211 -1.26 -5.83 -18.96
N THR A 212 -0.26 -4.98 -19.16
CA THR A 212 0.15 -4.00 -18.16
C THR A 212 0.02 -2.68 -18.88
N THR A 213 -0.99 -1.90 -18.52
CA THR A 213 -0.91 -0.44 -18.63
C THR A 213 0.48 -0.05 -18.14
N ASN A 214 1.36 0.38 -19.04
CA ASN A 214 2.74 0.73 -18.72
C ASN A 214 2.77 2.01 -17.91
N VAL A 215 2.45 1.92 -16.62
CA VAL A 215 2.65 3.00 -15.66
C VAL A 215 4.13 2.94 -15.28
N PHE A 216 4.95 3.74 -15.96
CA PHE A 216 6.33 3.95 -15.55
C PHE A 216 6.35 4.82 -14.30
N HIS A 217 6.83 4.27 -13.18
CA HIS A 217 7.00 4.99 -11.91
C HIS A 217 8.46 5.42 -11.81
N TRP A 218 8.75 6.72 -12.00
CA TRP A 218 10.08 7.27 -11.81
C TRP A 218 10.06 8.20 -10.60
N GLY A 219 10.81 7.83 -9.55
CA GLY A 219 10.98 8.65 -8.36
C GLY A 219 12.12 9.65 -8.56
N PHE A 220 11.82 10.95 -8.43
CA PHE A 220 12.82 12.01 -8.39
C PHE A 220 13.45 12.15 -7.01
N HIS A 221 14.67 12.70 -6.98
CA HIS A 221 15.27 13.25 -5.76
C HIS A 221 14.73 14.66 -5.39
N CYS A 222 13.62 15.07 -6.02
CA CYS A 222 12.79 16.23 -5.67
C CYS A 222 11.32 15.84 -5.88
N PHE A 223 10.57 15.58 -4.82
CA PHE A 223 9.09 15.50 -4.61
C PHE A 223 8.07 15.46 -5.78
N LEU A 224 8.40 15.03 -6.99
CA LEU A 224 7.47 14.91 -8.11
C LEU A 224 7.41 13.46 -8.56
N THR A 225 6.20 12.90 -8.64
CA THR A 225 5.95 11.65 -9.37
C THR A 225 5.30 12.03 -10.70
N ALA A 226 5.91 11.65 -11.83
CA ALA A 226 5.35 11.85 -13.17
C ALA A 226 4.74 10.55 -13.68
N ILE A 227 3.57 10.62 -14.32
CA ILE A 227 2.90 9.48 -14.97
C ILE A 227 2.75 9.76 -16.47
N PHE A 228 3.12 8.78 -17.31
CA PHE A 228 3.02 8.83 -18.77
C PHE A 228 1.97 7.84 -19.27
N THR A 229 1.07 8.27 -20.14
CA THR A 229 0.03 7.40 -20.73
C THR A 229 -0.23 7.75 -22.20
N THR A 230 -0.39 6.74 -23.06
CA THR A 230 -0.88 6.88 -24.45
C THR A 230 -2.38 6.55 -24.51
N ARG A 231 -3.15 7.21 -25.38
CA ARG A 231 -4.53 6.79 -25.67
C ARG A 231 -4.52 5.58 -26.62
N PRO A 232 -5.32 4.53 -26.38
CA PRO A 232 -5.64 3.59 -27.45
C PRO A 232 -6.55 4.30 -28.46
N GLY A 233 -6.17 4.24 -29.74
CA GLY A 233 -6.97 4.70 -30.87
C GLY A 233 -8.15 3.77 -31.18
#